data_AF-A0A672LFN3-F1
#
_entry.id   AF-A0A672LFN3-F1
#
_cell.length_a   1.000
_cell.length_b   1.000
_cell.length_c   1.000
_cell.angle_alpha   90.00
_cell.angle_beta   90.00
_cell.angle_gamma   90.00
#
_symmetry.space_group_name_H-M   'P 1'
#
loop_
_entity.id
_entity.type
_entity.pdbx_description
1 polymer ?
#
loop_
_entity_poly.entity_id
_entity_poly.type
_entity_poly.pdbx_seq_one_letter_code
_entity_poly.pdbx_strand_id
1 'polypeptide(L)'
;MPKEKYDPPDPRRMYSIMSSEEVANGKKSYWAELEIVGKVRSLSSTLWSLTHLTALHISDNSLSRIPPDIAKLHNLVYLDLSSNKIRSLPAELGNMVSLRELLLNNNQLRVLPFELGKLFQLQTLGLKGNPLAQEILNLYQEPDGTRRLLNYLLDNLAGTKRVSIEQPPPRSWIPLQEPDRTRPAALFSVMCYNVLCDKYATRQLYGYCPSWALNWDYRKKSIMQEILSCGADIISLQEVETEQYYHYFLVELKEHGYEGFFSPKSRARTMSESDRKHVDGCAIFYKTEKFSLVQKHTVEFNQLAMANSEGSEAMLNRVMTKDNIGVAVLLELRKEMMEQSVRKKVLL
;
A
#
# COMPACT_ATOMS: atom_id res chain seq x y z
N MET A 1 -52.38 26.22 2.68
CA MET A 1 -52.14 24.82 2.25
C MET A 1 -50.68 24.67 1.87
N PRO A 2 -50.02 23.56 2.26
CA PRO A 2 -48.58 23.42 2.15
C PRO A 2 -48.14 23.34 0.70
N LYS A 3 -47.04 24.04 0.39
CA LYS A 3 -46.31 23.92 -0.86
C LYS A 3 -45.79 22.49 -0.98
N GLU A 4 -46.28 21.73 -1.95
CA GLU A 4 -45.67 20.47 -2.38
C GLU A 4 -44.21 20.78 -2.76
N LYS A 5 -43.29 20.22 -1.97
CA LYS A 5 -41.87 20.21 -2.29
C LYS A 5 -41.70 19.29 -3.50
N TYR A 6 -41.12 19.84 -4.55
CA TYR A 6 -40.63 19.14 -5.72
C TYR A 6 -39.74 17.94 -5.34
N ASP A 7 -40.18 16.73 -5.71
CA ASP A 7 -39.34 15.53 -5.78
C ASP A 7 -38.72 15.44 -7.19
N PRO A 8 -37.38 15.37 -7.34
CA PRO A 8 -36.78 15.07 -8.62
C PRO A 8 -37.00 13.57 -8.97
N PRO A 9 -37.30 13.23 -10.23
CA PRO A 9 -37.40 11.83 -10.66
C PRO A 9 -36.02 11.15 -10.57
N ASP A 10 -35.95 9.89 -10.06
CA ASP A 10 -34.69 9.11 -10.04
C ASP A 10 -34.21 8.87 -11.49
N PRO A 11 -33.05 9.42 -11.89
CA PRO A 11 -32.57 9.36 -13.27
C PRO A 11 -32.05 7.97 -13.71
N ARG A 12 -32.09 6.94 -12.84
CA ARG A 12 -31.53 5.60 -13.12
C ARG A 12 -32.45 4.60 -13.86
N ARG A 13 -33.59 5.03 -14.40
CA ARG A 13 -34.54 4.13 -15.11
C ARG A 13 -34.83 4.54 -16.55
N MET A 14 -33.84 5.02 -17.29
CA MET A 14 -33.92 5.17 -18.74
C MET A 14 -33.09 4.07 -19.42
N TYR A 15 -33.70 2.93 -19.71
CA TYR A 15 -33.08 1.96 -20.63
C TYR A 15 -33.44 2.35 -22.07
N SER A 16 -32.42 2.64 -22.88
CA SER A 16 -32.60 2.78 -24.33
C SER A 16 -32.47 1.39 -24.96
N ILE A 17 -33.54 0.90 -25.57
CA ILE A 17 -33.46 -0.31 -26.39
C ILE A 17 -32.80 0.11 -27.70
N MET A 18 -31.61 -0.43 -27.99
CA MET A 18 -30.89 -0.13 -29.25
C MET A 18 -31.73 -0.53 -30.45
N SER A 19 -31.76 0.32 -31.47
CA SER A 19 -32.42 -0.01 -32.74
C SER A 19 -31.58 -0.99 -33.56
N SER A 20 -32.20 -1.69 -34.51
CA SER A 20 -31.51 -2.61 -35.43
C SER A 20 -30.40 -1.92 -36.24
N GLU A 21 -30.54 -0.63 -36.53
CA GLU A 21 -29.53 0.18 -37.23
C GLU A 21 -28.31 0.50 -36.36
N GLU A 22 -28.50 0.68 -35.06
CA GLU A 22 -27.41 0.92 -34.11
C GLU A 22 -26.55 -0.34 -33.91
N VAL A 23 -27.19 -1.50 -33.88
CA VAL A 23 -26.51 -2.80 -33.84
C VAL A 23 -25.72 -3.04 -35.14
N ALA A 24 -26.31 -2.71 -36.30
CA ALA A 24 -25.65 -2.83 -37.60
C ALA A 24 -24.42 -1.91 -37.75
N ASN A 25 -24.44 -0.74 -37.08
CA ASN A 25 -23.31 0.20 -37.03
C ASN A 25 -22.25 -0.17 -35.97
N GLY A 26 -22.34 -1.36 -35.36
CA GLY A 26 -21.33 -1.87 -34.45
C GLY A 26 -21.37 -1.29 -33.03
N LYS A 27 -22.42 -0.54 -32.66
CA LYS A 27 -22.62 -0.16 -31.25
C LYS A 27 -22.93 -1.42 -30.44
N LYS A 28 -22.24 -1.58 -29.32
CA LYS A 28 -22.49 -2.64 -28.35
C LYS A 28 -23.24 -2.05 -27.16
N SER A 29 -24.28 -2.74 -26.69
CA SER A 29 -24.89 -2.40 -25.41
C SER A 29 -23.88 -2.68 -24.31
N TYR A 30 -23.66 -1.68 -23.46
CA TYR A 30 -22.91 -1.81 -22.24
C TYR A 30 -23.88 -1.64 -21.07
N TRP A 31 -24.13 -2.72 -20.35
CA TRP A 31 -24.88 -2.74 -19.11
C TRP A 31 -23.92 -3.13 -18.00
N ALA A 32 -23.84 -2.30 -16.96
CA ALA A 32 -22.92 -2.50 -15.86
C ALA A 32 -23.63 -2.95 -14.58
N GLU A 33 -24.96 -2.97 -14.61
CA GLU A 33 -25.81 -3.23 -13.45
C GLU A 33 -26.71 -4.42 -13.73
N LEU A 34 -26.88 -5.28 -12.74
CA LEU A 34 -27.78 -6.43 -12.82
C LEU A 34 -28.65 -6.50 -11.57
N GLU A 35 -29.96 -6.59 -11.79
CA GLU A 35 -30.95 -6.80 -10.74
C GLU A 35 -31.59 -8.18 -10.88
N ILE A 36 -31.65 -8.93 -9.77
CA ILE A 36 -32.25 -10.26 -9.70
C ILE A 36 -33.30 -10.24 -8.60
N VAL A 37 -34.56 -10.37 -8.98
CA VAL A 37 -35.72 -10.42 -8.08
C VAL A 37 -36.54 -11.69 -8.33
N GLY A 38 -37.35 -12.12 -7.34
CA GLY A 38 -38.30 -13.23 -7.53
C GLY A 38 -38.09 -14.45 -6.64
N LYS A 39 -37.66 -14.27 -5.38
CA LYS A 39 -37.49 -15.36 -4.38
C LYS A 39 -36.46 -16.41 -4.80
N VAL A 40 -35.40 -15.99 -5.48
CA VAL A 40 -34.33 -16.86 -5.97
C VAL A 40 -33.63 -17.56 -4.79
N ARG A 41 -33.42 -18.87 -4.91
CA ARG A 41 -32.74 -19.69 -3.88
C ARG A 41 -31.30 -20.03 -4.21
N SER A 42 -30.92 -19.98 -5.48
CA SER A 42 -29.58 -20.28 -5.98
C SER A 42 -29.27 -19.43 -7.20
N LEU A 43 -28.00 -19.06 -7.35
CA LEU A 43 -27.49 -18.34 -8.50
C LEU A 43 -26.67 -19.30 -9.38
N SER A 44 -26.76 -19.14 -10.70
CA SER A 44 -25.93 -19.91 -11.63
C SER A 44 -24.47 -19.47 -11.56
N SER A 45 -23.53 -20.41 -11.73
CA SER A 45 -22.09 -20.10 -11.76
C SER A 45 -21.70 -19.16 -12.90
N THR A 46 -22.49 -19.13 -13.98
CA THR A 46 -22.28 -18.22 -15.12
C THR A 46 -22.44 -16.76 -14.75
N LEU A 47 -23.14 -16.44 -13.65
CA LEU A 47 -23.24 -15.07 -13.16
C LEU A 47 -21.85 -14.50 -12.82
N TRP A 48 -20.96 -15.34 -12.30
CA TRP A 48 -19.64 -14.93 -11.83
C TRP A 48 -18.64 -14.68 -12.97
N SER A 49 -18.98 -15.03 -14.22
CA SER A 49 -18.18 -14.66 -15.40
C SER A 49 -18.50 -13.27 -15.95
N LEU A 50 -19.52 -12.59 -15.42
CA LEU A 50 -19.90 -11.23 -15.84
C LEU A 50 -19.01 -10.17 -15.16
N THR A 51 -17.69 -10.24 -15.38
CA THR A 51 -16.69 -9.40 -14.71
C THR A 51 -16.77 -7.90 -15.03
N HIS A 52 -17.58 -7.51 -16.02
CA HIS A 52 -17.85 -6.12 -16.37
C HIS A 52 -18.88 -5.44 -15.44
N LEU A 53 -19.57 -6.20 -14.59
CA LEU A 53 -20.55 -5.66 -13.66
C LEU A 53 -19.89 -4.75 -12.61
N THR A 54 -20.51 -3.60 -12.40
CA THR A 54 -20.17 -2.62 -11.36
C THR A 54 -21.23 -2.58 -10.25
N ALA A 55 -22.48 -2.96 -10.53
CA ALA A 55 -23.52 -3.07 -9.52
C ALA A 55 -24.31 -4.38 -9.64
N LEU A 56 -24.57 -5.01 -8.49
CA LEU A 56 -25.32 -6.26 -8.42
C LEU A 56 -26.37 -6.15 -7.30
N HIS A 57 -27.64 -6.12 -7.69
CA HIS A 57 -28.80 -6.01 -6.81
C HIS A 57 -29.49 -7.37 -6.71
N ILE A 58 -29.38 -8.03 -5.55
CA ILE A 58 -30.02 -9.33 -5.29
C ILE A 58 -30.78 -9.29 -3.95
N SER A 59 -31.34 -8.13 -3.61
CA SER A 59 -32.17 -7.97 -2.42
C SER A 59 -33.50 -8.70 -2.55
N ASP A 60 -34.13 -8.99 -1.39
CA ASP A 60 -35.46 -9.63 -1.29
C ASP A 60 -35.57 -11.00 -2.01
N ASN A 61 -34.53 -11.82 -1.85
CA ASN A 61 -34.48 -13.18 -2.36
C ASN A 61 -34.48 -14.22 -1.22
N SER A 62 -34.25 -15.49 -1.55
CA SER A 62 -34.20 -16.60 -0.60
C SER A 62 -32.84 -17.31 -0.62
N LEU A 63 -31.76 -16.55 -0.90
CA LEU A 63 -30.40 -17.09 -0.92
C LEU A 63 -29.98 -17.49 0.49
N SER A 64 -29.47 -18.71 0.62
CA SER A 64 -28.94 -19.24 1.90
C SER A 64 -27.43 -19.07 2.03
N ARG A 65 -26.73 -18.91 0.90
CA ARG A 65 -25.28 -18.76 0.80
C ARG A 65 -24.90 -18.01 -0.47
N ILE A 66 -23.72 -17.41 -0.47
CA ILE A 66 -23.05 -16.87 -1.65
C ILE A 66 -21.78 -17.69 -1.89
N PRO A 67 -21.53 -18.20 -3.11
CA PRO A 67 -20.32 -18.96 -3.39
C PRO A 67 -19.08 -18.06 -3.39
N PRO A 68 -17.89 -18.61 -3.08
CA PRO A 68 -16.60 -17.90 -3.20
C PRO A 68 -16.36 -17.24 -4.56
N ASP A 69 -16.92 -17.80 -5.63
CA ASP A 69 -16.79 -17.30 -7.00
C ASP A 69 -17.27 -15.86 -7.20
N ILE A 70 -18.08 -15.30 -6.28
CA ILE A 70 -18.46 -13.88 -6.33
C ILE A 70 -17.24 -12.96 -6.39
N ALA A 71 -16.11 -13.39 -5.82
CA ALA A 71 -14.86 -12.65 -5.82
C ALA A 71 -14.27 -12.44 -7.23
N LYS A 72 -14.72 -13.19 -8.24
CA LYS A 72 -14.35 -12.99 -9.65
C LYS A 72 -14.86 -11.66 -10.20
N LEU A 73 -15.93 -11.11 -9.62
CA LEU A 73 -16.51 -9.80 -9.95
C LEU A 73 -15.68 -8.65 -9.35
N HIS A 74 -14.40 -8.57 -9.69
CA HIS A 74 -13.42 -7.62 -9.12
C HIS A 74 -13.72 -6.14 -9.41
N ASN A 75 -14.57 -5.84 -10.40
CA ASN A 75 -14.98 -4.48 -10.76
C ASN A 75 -16.25 -4.03 -10.02
N LEU A 76 -16.83 -4.89 -9.19
CA LEU A 76 -18.05 -4.56 -8.48
C LEU A 76 -17.79 -3.46 -7.44
N VAL A 77 -18.61 -2.41 -7.51
CA VAL A 77 -18.58 -1.24 -6.63
C VAL A 77 -19.75 -1.30 -5.64
N TYR A 78 -20.89 -1.82 -6.09
CA TYR A 78 -22.11 -1.94 -5.32
C TYR A 78 -22.61 -3.38 -5.28
N LEU A 79 -22.85 -3.91 -4.09
CA LEU A 79 -23.42 -5.24 -3.87
C LEU A 79 -24.53 -5.17 -2.82
N ASP A 80 -25.78 -5.43 -3.24
CA ASP A 80 -26.90 -5.55 -2.33
C ASP A 80 -27.39 -7.00 -2.24
N LEU A 81 -27.25 -7.56 -1.05
CA LEU A 81 -27.68 -8.90 -0.64
C LEU A 81 -28.68 -8.83 0.52
N SER A 82 -29.29 -7.66 0.76
CA SER A 82 -30.21 -7.44 1.87
C SER A 82 -31.46 -8.34 1.76
N SER A 83 -32.09 -8.63 2.90
CA SER A 83 -33.33 -9.41 2.97
C SER A 83 -33.23 -10.79 2.31
N ASN A 84 -32.14 -11.49 2.59
CA ASN A 84 -31.93 -12.88 2.19
C ASN A 84 -31.88 -13.79 3.43
N LYS A 85 -31.47 -15.05 3.27
CA LYS A 85 -31.31 -16.05 4.35
C LYS A 85 -29.84 -16.44 4.53
N ILE A 86 -28.91 -15.54 4.22
CA ILE A 86 -27.47 -15.81 4.22
C ILE A 86 -26.99 -16.01 5.66
N ARG A 87 -26.34 -17.14 5.93
CA ARG A 87 -25.83 -17.49 7.28
C ARG A 87 -24.35 -17.15 7.49
N SER A 88 -23.58 -17.12 6.41
CA SER A 88 -22.16 -16.85 6.40
C SER A 88 -21.73 -16.26 5.06
N LEU A 89 -20.68 -15.44 5.08
CA LEU A 89 -20.04 -14.91 3.88
C LEU A 89 -18.78 -15.72 3.53
N PRO A 90 -18.45 -15.89 2.24
CA PRO A 90 -17.16 -16.45 1.85
C PRO A 90 -16.01 -15.50 2.21
N ALA A 91 -14.85 -16.06 2.57
CA ALA A 91 -13.65 -15.28 2.89
C ALA A 91 -13.14 -14.48 1.69
N GLU A 92 -13.34 -15.03 0.49
CA GLU A 92 -12.96 -14.48 -0.80
C GLU A 92 -13.66 -13.16 -1.11
N LEU A 93 -14.77 -12.84 -0.43
CA LEU A 93 -15.42 -11.53 -0.53
C LEU A 93 -14.44 -10.39 -0.19
N GLY A 94 -13.46 -10.65 0.69
CA GLY A 94 -12.39 -9.70 1.01
C GLY A 94 -11.45 -9.36 -0.15
N ASN A 95 -11.46 -10.12 -1.25
CA ASN A 95 -10.64 -9.83 -2.43
C ASN A 95 -11.30 -8.80 -3.37
N MET A 96 -12.56 -8.44 -3.15
CA MET A 96 -13.32 -7.48 -3.98
C MET A 96 -13.02 -6.03 -3.58
N VAL A 97 -11.74 -5.63 -3.67
CA VAL A 97 -11.21 -4.36 -3.14
C VAL A 97 -11.83 -3.10 -3.74
N SER A 98 -12.52 -3.20 -4.88
CA SER A 98 -13.24 -2.12 -5.54
C SER A 98 -14.60 -1.79 -4.91
N LEU A 99 -15.12 -2.65 -4.02
CA LEU A 99 -16.41 -2.45 -3.37
C LEU A 99 -16.42 -1.19 -2.51
N ARG A 100 -17.45 -0.37 -2.70
CA ARG A 100 -17.75 0.84 -1.91
C ARG A 100 -19.01 0.67 -1.07
N GLU A 101 -19.96 -0.10 -1.55
CA GLU A 101 -21.22 -0.36 -0.87
C GLU A 101 -21.51 -1.86 -0.83
N LEU A 102 -21.67 -2.38 0.39
CA LEU A 102 -22.01 -3.76 0.66
C LEU A 102 -23.19 -3.80 1.63
N LEU A 103 -24.36 -4.13 1.12
CA LEU A 103 -25.58 -4.18 1.91
C LEU A 103 -25.95 -5.64 2.21
N LEU A 104 -26.02 -5.98 3.49
CA LEU A 104 -26.27 -7.31 4.01
C LEU A 104 -27.40 -7.30 5.05
N ASN A 105 -28.24 -6.26 5.05
CA ASN A 105 -29.27 -6.08 6.06
C ASN A 105 -30.26 -7.26 6.06
N ASN A 106 -30.87 -7.57 7.20
CA ASN A 106 -31.91 -8.59 7.34
C ASN A 106 -31.50 -9.97 6.79
N ASN A 107 -30.33 -10.45 7.19
CA ASN A 107 -29.85 -11.81 6.90
C ASN A 107 -29.72 -12.61 8.21
N GLN A 108 -29.11 -13.80 8.15
CA GLN A 108 -28.89 -14.69 9.30
C GLN A 108 -27.40 -14.76 9.69
N LEU A 109 -26.64 -13.70 9.42
CA LEU A 109 -25.20 -13.65 9.70
C LEU A 109 -24.94 -13.66 11.20
N ARG A 110 -24.21 -14.68 11.68
CA ARG A 110 -23.77 -14.76 13.08
C ARG A 110 -22.33 -14.27 13.28
N VAL A 111 -21.51 -14.43 12.25
CA VAL A 111 -20.10 -14.06 12.22
C VAL A 111 -19.76 -13.41 10.88
N LEU A 112 -18.77 -12.53 10.87
CA LEU A 112 -18.17 -11.96 9.67
C LEU A 112 -16.79 -12.58 9.45
N PRO A 113 -16.40 -12.90 8.21
CA PRO A 113 -15.03 -13.31 7.92
C PRO A 113 -14.06 -12.14 8.17
N PHE A 114 -12.91 -12.42 8.79
CA PHE A 114 -11.89 -11.40 9.06
C PHE A 114 -11.33 -10.80 7.75
N GLU A 115 -11.36 -11.56 6.67
CA GLU A 115 -10.96 -11.11 5.33
C GLU A 115 -11.78 -9.92 4.83
N LEU A 116 -12.99 -9.69 5.36
CA LEU A 116 -13.78 -8.50 5.03
C LEU A 116 -13.03 -7.21 5.36
N GLY A 117 -12.14 -7.23 6.36
CA GLY A 117 -11.27 -6.10 6.70
C GLY A 117 -10.34 -5.65 5.57
N LYS A 118 -10.11 -6.49 4.55
CA LYS A 118 -9.34 -6.13 3.34
C LYS A 118 -10.09 -5.14 2.43
N LEU A 119 -11.39 -4.93 2.64
CA LEU A 119 -12.20 -3.99 1.85
C LEU A 119 -11.98 -2.54 2.30
N PHE A 120 -10.75 -2.04 2.20
CA PHE A 120 -10.34 -0.72 2.69
C PHE A 120 -10.99 0.47 1.95
N GLN A 121 -11.61 0.24 0.78
CA GLN A 121 -12.37 1.25 0.03
C GLN A 121 -13.86 1.30 0.38
N LEU A 122 -14.34 0.36 1.21
CA LEU A 122 -15.75 0.25 1.55
C LEU A 122 -16.20 1.43 2.40
N GLN A 123 -17.23 2.13 1.94
CA GLN A 123 -17.79 3.32 2.57
C GLN A 123 -19.05 2.96 3.36
N THR A 124 -19.91 2.13 2.77
CA THR A 124 -21.18 1.72 3.36
C THR A 124 -21.20 0.21 3.54
N LEU A 125 -21.34 -0.23 4.78
CA LEU A 125 -21.57 -1.62 5.14
C LEU A 125 -22.91 -1.71 5.88
N GLY A 126 -23.88 -2.43 5.32
CA GLY A 126 -25.21 -2.60 5.93
C GLY A 126 -25.32 -3.92 6.68
N LEU A 127 -25.38 -3.92 8.01
CA LEU A 127 -25.44 -5.15 8.82
C LEU A 127 -26.70 -5.26 9.69
N LYS A 128 -27.61 -4.28 9.62
CA LYS A 128 -28.79 -4.21 10.49
C LYS A 128 -29.68 -5.45 10.30
N GLY A 129 -30.25 -5.97 11.38
CA GLY A 129 -31.16 -7.13 11.30
C GLY A 129 -30.46 -8.48 11.14
N ASN A 130 -29.16 -8.57 11.44
CA ASN A 130 -28.42 -9.83 11.55
C ASN A 130 -28.16 -10.22 13.01
N PRO A 131 -28.20 -11.51 13.36
CA PRO A 131 -27.90 -12.02 14.69
C PRO A 131 -26.38 -12.09 14.96
N LEU A 132 -25.66 -10.98 14.75
CA LEU A 132 -24.22 -10.87 14.99
C LEU A 132 -23.91 -10.85 16.50
N ALA A 133 -22.67 -11.22 16.85
CA ALA A 133 -22.18 -11.08 18.21
C ALA A 133 -22.26 -9.61 18.69
N GLN A 134 -22.61 -9.41 19.96
CA GLN A 134 -22.83 -8.07 20.51
C GLN A 134 -21.60 -7.16 20.42
N GLU A 135 -20.40 -7.72 20.54
CA GLU A 135 -19.14 -6.99 20.36
C GLU A 135 -19.03 -6.34 18.97
N ILE A 136 -19.37 -7.08 17.91
CA ILE A 136 -19.35 -6.58 16.52
C ILE A 136 -20.43 -5.50 16.32
N LEU A 137 -21.60 -5.71 16.91
CA LEU A 137 -22.70 -4.74 16.83
C LEU A 137 -22.35 -3.43 17.54
N ASN A 138 -21.72 -3.50 18.72
CA ASN A 138 -21.26 -2.33 19.46
C ASN A 138 -20.24 -1.53 18.63
N LEU A 139 -19.21 -2.21 18.08
CA LEU A 139 -18.22 -1.57 17.20
C LEU A 139 -18.86 -0.90 15.97
N TYR A 140 -19.86 -1.55 15.37
CA TYR A 140 -20.57 -1.03 14.20
C TYR A 140 -21.50 0.15 14.51
N GLN A 141 -22.01 0.26 15.74
CA GLN A 141 -22.90 1.36 16.17
C GLN A 141 -22.15 2.64 16.53
N GLU A 142 -20.83 2.58 16.72
CA GLU A 142 -20.02 3.76 16.98
C GLU A 142 -19.95 4.71 15.75
N PRO A 143 -19.59 6.00 15.94
CA PRO A 143 -19.28 6.88 14.83
C PRO A 143 -18.18 6.28 13.94
N ASP A 144 -18.38 6.31 12.62
CA ASP A 144 -17.51 5.65 11.63
C ASP A 144 -17.42 4.11 11.82
N GLY A 145 -18.48 3.50 12.34
CA GLY A 145 -18.54 2.08 12.69
C GLY A 145 -18.20 1.11 11.57
N THR A 146 -18.49 1.45 10.30
CA THR A 146 -18.03 0.68 9.12
C THR A 146 -16.51 0.57 9.13
N ARG A 147 -15.79 1.70 9.16
CA ARG A 147 -14.32 1.68 9.10
C ARG A 147 -13.72 1.05 10.34
N ARG A 148 -14.27 1.33 11.52
CA ARG A 148 -13.79 0.74 12.78
C ARG A 148 -13.92 -0.78 12.77
N LEU A 149 -15.06 -1.30 12.33
CA LEU A 149 -15.27 -2.74 12.20
C LEU A 149 -14.31 -3.36 11.18
N LEU A 150 -14.13 -2.75 10.00
CA LEU A 150 -13.18 -3.25 9.00
C LEU A 150 -11.74 -3.26 9.52
N ASN A 151 -11.34 -2.20 10.25
CA ASN A 151 -10.02 -2.14 10.87
C ASN A 151 -9.84 -3.23 11.92
N TYR A 152 -10.85 -3.44 12.78
CA TYR A 152 -10.85 -4.54 13.76
C TYR A 152 -10.71 -5.90 13.07
N LEU A 153 -11.47 -6.15 12.00
CA LEU A 153 -11.38 -7.40 11.25
C LEU A 153 -10.01 -7.59 10.60
N LEU A 154 -9.44 -6.53 10.02
CA LEU A 154 -8.13 -6.58 9.37
C LEU A 154 -6.99 -6.82 10.38
N ASP A 155 -7.03 -6.14 11.52
CA ASP A 155 -5.99 -6.22 12.53
C ASP A 155 -5.94 -7.60 13.21
N ASN A 156 -7.08 -8.29 13.27
CA ASN A 156 -7.21 -9.65 13.81
C ASN A 156 -7.06 -10.77 12.75
N LEU A 157 -6.85 -10.43 11.47
CA LEU A 157 -6.77 -11.42 10.39
C LEU A 157 -5.63 -12.43 10.58
N ALA A 158 -4.47 -11.99 11.05
CA ALA A 158 -3.28 -12.83 11.24
C ALA A 158 -3.44 -13.89 12.34
N GLY A 159 -4.37 -13.70 13.29
CA GLY A 159 -4.68 -14.69 14.34
C GLY A 159 -5.50 -15.88 13.82
N THR A 160 -5.98 -15.83 12.59
CA THR A 160 -6.78 -16.92 12.01
C THR A 160 -5.87 -18.01 11.43
N LYS A 161 -6.10 -19.27 11.82
CA LYS A 161 -5.36 -20.47 11.35
C LYS A 161 -5.40 -20.73 9.84
N ARG A 162 -6.00 -19.83 9.05
CA ARG A 162 -6.22 -19.97 7.60
C ARG A 162 -5.26 -19.16 6.75
N VAL A 163 -4.53 -18.20 7.33
CA VAL A 163 -3.47 -17.49 6.61
C VAL A 163 -2.15 -18.21 6.90
N SER A 164 -1.64 -18.95 5.91
CA SER A 164 -0.27 -19.45 5.95
C SER A 164 0.66 -18.24 6.12
N ILE A 165 1.36 -18.16 7.25
CA ILE A 165 2.43 -17.19 7.51
C ILE A 165 3.70 -17.69 6.79
N GLU A 166 3.57 -18.04 5.52
CA GLU A 166 4.73 -18.34 4.70
C GLU A 166 5.46 -17.02 4.46
N GLN A 167 6.67 -16.93 5.00
CA GLN A 167 7.56 -15.83 4.68
C GLN A 167 7.75 -15.79 3.16
N PRO A 168 7.78 -14.59 2.56
CA PRO A 168 8.03 -14.49 1.13
C PRO A 168 9.38 -15.17 0.81
N PRO A 169 9.48 -15.88 -0.32
CA PRO A 169 10.73 -16.52 -0.71
C PRO A 169 11.84 -15.47 -0.87
N PRO A 170 13.10 -15.84 -0.58
CA PRO A 170 14.22 -14.91 -0.73
C PRO A 170 14.37 -14.47 -2.19
N ARG A 171 14.81 -13.22 -2.40
CA ARG A 171 15.05 -12.69 -3.75
C ARG A 171 16.23 -13.41 -4.41
N SER A 172 16.07 -13.82 -5.66
CA SER A 172 17.12 -14.46 -6.45
C SER A 172 18.08 -13.44 -7.06
N TRP A 173 19.39 -13.70 -6.98
CA TRP A 173 20.41 -12.91 -7.68
C TRP A 173 20.42 -13.22 -9.18
N ILE A 174 20.44 -12.18 -10.03
CA ILE A 174 20.52 -12.32 -11.49
C ILE A 174 21.93 -11.89 -11.93
N PRO A 175 22.81 -12.83 -12.33
CA PRO A 175 24.12 -12.48 -12.85
C PRO A 175 23.99 -11.86 -14.25
N LEU A 176 24.46 -10.63 -14.42
CA LEU A 176 24.47 -9.94 -15.72
C LEU A 176 25.77 -10.16 -16.48
N GLN A 177 26.89 -10.17 -15.76
CA GLN A 177 28.22 -10.35 -16.33
C GLN A 177 29.16 -10.95 -15.27
N GLU A 178 30.07 -11.82 -15.70
CA GLU A 178 31.18 -12.23 -14.83
C GLU A 178 32.21 -11.11 -14.71
N PRO A 179 32.79 -10.89 -13.52
CA PRO A 179 33.83 -9.90 -13.34
C PRO A 179 35.03 -10.16 -14.26
N ASP A 180 35.46 -9.15 -15.02
CA ASP A 180 36.69 -9.23 -15.79
C ASP A 180 37.90 -9.30 -14.85
N ARG A 181 38.49 -10.49 -14.74
CA ARG A 181 39.67 -10.76 -13.88
C ARG A 181 41.00 -10.43 -14.56
N THR A 182 40.98 -9.87 -15.77
CA THR A 182 42.22 -9.50 -16.48
C THR A 182 42.78 -8.15 -16.02
N ARG A 183 41.94 -7.30 -15.42
CA ARG A 183 42.32 -5.97 -14.91
C ARG A 183 42.15 -5.89 -13.39
N PRO A 184 42.98 -5.11 -12.69
CA PRO A 184 42.76 -4.85 -11.28
C PRO A 184 41.47 -4.05 -11.11
N ALA A 185 40.43 -4.69 -10.60
CA ALA A 185 39.14 -4.07 -10.34
C ALA A 185 38.67 -4.43 -8.93
N ALA A 186 38.13 -3.44 -8.22
CA ALA A 186 37.46 -3.65 -6.95
C ALA A 186 35.97 -3.89 -7.17
N LEU A 187 35.45 -4.95 -6.57
CA LEU A 187 34.03 -5.28 -6.58
C LEU A 187 33.42 -4.84 -5.26
N PHE A 188 32.31 -4.12 -5.36
CA PHE A 188 31.50 -3.74 -4.22
C PHE A 188 30.03 -3.72 -4.60
N SER A 189 29.18 -3.78 -3.60
CA SER A 189 27.73 -3.83 -3.73
C SER A 189 27.09 -2.52 -3.27
N VAL A 190 25.99 -2.14 -3.91
CA VAL A 190 25.24 -0.92 -3.59
C VAL A 190 23.78 -1.27 -3.37
N MET A 191 23.23 -0.86 -2.23
CA MET A 191 21.80 -0.93 -1.92
C MET A 191 21.18 0.46 -2.07
N CYS A 192 19.98 0.53 -2.65
CA CYS A 192 19.15 1.73 -2.67
C CYS A 192 17.76 1.36 -2.15
N TYR A 193 17.31 1.97 -1.07
CA TYR A 193 16.06 1.58 -0.41
C TYR A 193 15.34 2.76 0.25
N ASN A 194 14.11 3.00 -0.18
CA ASN A 194 13.19 3.90 0.50
C ASN A 194 12.45 3.12 1.60
N VAL A 195 12.64 3.52 2.85
CA VAL A 195 12.18 2.74 4.03
C VAL A 195 10.75 3.04 4.46
N LEU A 196 10.08 4.01 3.81
CA LEU A 196 8.77 4.56 4.20
C LEU A 196 8.78 5.11 5.64
N CYS A 197 8.91 6.42 5.81
CA CYS A 197 8.94 7.01 7.15
C CYS A 197 7.60 6.82 7.89
N ASP A 198 7.60 6.88 9.22
CA ASP A 198 6.41 6.64 10.02
C ASP A 198 5.33 7.69 9.75
N LYS A 199 5.75 8.93 9.52
CA LYS A 199 4.85 10.03 9.13
C LYS A 199 3.98 9.70 7.90
N TYR A 200 4.49 8.93 6.94
CA TYR A 200 3.76 8.59 5.70
C TYR A 200 3.10 7.21 5.75
N ALA A 201 3.44 6.35 6.71
CA ALA A 201 2.88 5.01 6.90
C ALA A 201 1.47 5.02 7.52
N THR A 202 0.55 5.79 6.94
CA THR A 202 -0.81 5.98 7.46
C THR A 202 -1.82 5.01 6.85
N ARG A 203 -2.90 4.72 7.58
CA ARG A 203 -4.05 3.93 7.06
C ARG A 203 -4.80 4.60 5.91
N GLN A 204 -4.62 5.91 5.71
CA GLN A 204 -5.23 6.59 4.57
C GLN A 204 -4.54 6.19 3.25
N LEU A 205 -3.22 6.02 3.27
CA LEU A 205 -2.43 5.58 2.12
C LEU A 205 -2.34 4.05 2.02
N TYR A 206 -2.24 3.38 3.17
CA TYR A 206 -1.99 1.95 3.29
C TYR A 206 -3.13 1.22 4.03
N GLY A 207 -4.39 1.56 3.73
CA GLY A 207 -5.57 1.04 4.44
C GLY A 207 -5.74 -0.48 4.37
N TYR A 208 -5.09 -1.13 3.41
CA TYR A 208 -5.02 -2.59 3.26
C TYR A 208 -4.05 -3.27 4.24
N CYS A 209 -3.20 -2.51 4.93
CA CYS A 209 -2.19 -3.05 5.84
C CYS A 209 -2.67 -2.94 7.29
N PRO A 210 -2.67 -4.05 8.07
CA PRO A 210 -3.01 -4.03 9.49
C PRO A 210 -2.26 -2.96 10.29
N SER A 211 -2.89 -2.38 11.30
CA SER A 211 -2.34 -1.26 12.08
C SER A 211 -1.04 -1.66 12.80
N TRP A 212 -0.98 -2.89 13.34
CA TRP A 212 0.21 -3.43 13.98
C TRP A 212 1.37 -3.62 13.00
N ALA A 213 1.08 -3.91 11.73
CA ALA A 213 2.08 -4.11 10.69
C ALA A 213 2.59 -2.79 10.12
N LEU A 214 1.79 -1.72 10.16
CA LEU A 214 2.22 -0.36 9.81
C LEU A 214 2.99 0.34 10.93
N ASN A 215 2.80 -0.08 12.18
CA ASN A 215 3.48 0.53 13.32
C ASN A 215 5.01 0.49 13.14
N TRP A 216 5.67 1.62 13.42
CA TRP A 216 7.12 1.74 13.25
C TRP A 216 7.93 0.71 14.06
N ASP A 217 7.54 0.40 15.30
CA ASP A 217 8.28 -0.56 16.14
C ASP A 217 8.26 -1.97 15.57
N TYR A 218 7.23 -2.30 14.80
CA TYR A 218 7.16 -3.52 14.02
C TYR A 218 8.01 -3.40 12.74
N ARG A 219 7.75 -2.39 11.91
CA ARG A 219 8.41 -2.23 10.59
C ARG A 219 9.92 -2.06 10.68
N LYS A 220 10.41 -1.28 11.64
CA LYS A 220 11.84 -0.95 11.76
C LYS A 220 12.72 -2.20 11.93
N LYS A 221 12.17 -3.25 12.54
CA LYS A 221 12.84 -4.55 12.70
C LYS A 221 13.03 -5.23 11.35
N SER A 222 11.97 -5.34 10.55
CA SER A 222 12.02 -5.94 9.22
C SER A 222 12.85 -5.10 8.24
N ILE A 223 12.78 -3.77 8.32
CA ILE A 223 13.62 -2.85 7.52
C ILE A 223 15.10 -3.10 7.82
N MET A 224 15.50 -3.18 9.09
CA MET A 224 16.88 -3.45 9.47
C MET A 224 17.32 -4.85 9.02
N GLN A 225 16.47 -5.85 9.21
CA GLN A 225 16.74 -7.21 8.74
C GLN A 225 16.98 -7.26 7.22
N GLU A 226 16.18 -6.56 6.41
CA GLU A 226 16.38 -6.46 4.96
C GLU A 226 17.74 -5.84 4.64
N ILE A 227 18.07 -4.70 5.27
CA ILE A 227 19.34 -3.99 5.05
C ILE A 227 20.54 -4.89 5.36
N LEU A 228 20.52 -5.57 6.51
CA LEU A 228 21.60 -6.46 6.93
C LEU A 228 21.68 -7.71 6.05
N SER A 229 20.53 -8.27 5.63
CA SER A 229 20.50 -9.46 4.76
C SER A 229 21.07 -9.19 3.36
N CYS A 230 20.91 -7.96 2.85
CA CYS A 230 21.51 -7.55 1.58
C CYS A 230 23.04 -7.50 1.64
N GLY A 231 23.61 -7.23 2.82
CA GLY A 231 25.06 -7.20 3.04
C GLY A 231 25.83 -6.18 2.19
N ALA A 232 25.15 -5.13 1.72
CA ALA A 232 25.69 -4.20 0.72
C ALA A 232 26.83 -3.34 1.26
N ASP A 233 27.85 -3.07 0.46
CA ASP A 233 29.03 -2.29 0.90
C ASP A 233 28.74 -0.79 1.02
N ILE A 234 27.83 -0.28 0.19
CA ILE A 234 27.28 1.07 0.24
C ILE A 234 25.76 0.96 0.31
N ILE A 235 25.12 1.69 1.22
CA ILE A 235 23.66 1.68 1.42
C ILE A 235 23.15 3.11 1.31
N SER A 236 22.26 3.37 0.35
CA SER A 236 21.58 4.65 0.18
C SER A 236 20.12 4.52 0.60
N LEU A 237 19.75 5.20 1.68
CA LEU A 237 18.38 5.19 2.22
C LEU A 237 17.65 6.51 1.94
N GLN A 238 16.36 6.41 1.65
CA GLN A 238 15.43 7.54 1.56
C GLN A 238 14.31 7.40 2.58
N GLU A 239 13.66 8.51 2.91
CA GLU A 239 12.62 8.60 3.95
C GLU A 239 13.13 8.16 5.34
N VAL A 240 14.37 8.48 5.65
CA VAL A 240 14.94 8.24 6.98
C VAL A 240 14.61 9.43 7.88
N GLU A 241 13.86 9.22 8.94
CA GLU A 241 13.56 10.27 9.93
C GLU A 241 14.82 10.65 10.73
N THR A 242 14.93 11.94 11.07
CA THR A 242 16.11 12.49 11.77
C THR A 242 16.40 11.76 13.07
N GLU A 243 15.41 11.55 13.92
CA GLU A 243 15.61 10.87 15.21
C GLU A 243 15.99 9.40 15.02
N GLN A 244 15.39 8.72 14.04
CA GLN A 244 15.65 7.31 13.73
C GLN A 244 17.04 7.10 13.13
N TYR A 245 17.55 8.06 12.35
CA TYR A 245 18.92 8.00 11.86
C TYR A 245 19.92 7.90 13.03
N TYR A 246 19.82 8.81 14.00
CA TYR A 246 20.80 8.90 15.09
C TYR A 246 20.65 7.81 16.15
N HIS A 247 19.42 7.39 16.46
CA HIS A 247 19.17 6.45 17.57
C HIS A 247 18.99 5.00 17.14
N TYR A 248 18.76 4.73 15.85
CA TYR A 248 18.52 3.38 15.35
C TYR A 248 19.46 3.03 14.20
N PHE A 249 19.29 3.63 13.02
CA PHE A 249 20.04 3.21 11.83
C PHE A 249 21.55 3.33 11.99
N LEU A 250 22.05 4.46 12.50
CA LEU A 250 23.48 4.67 12.68
C LEU A 250 24.06 3.78 13.78
N VAL A 251 23.30 3.52 14.84
CA VAL A 251 23.76 2.69 15.97
C VAL A 251 23.90 1.24 15.51
N GLU A 252 22.83 0.67 14.95
CA GLU A 252 22.80 -0.72 14.48
C GLU A 252 23.82 -0.99 13.36
N LEU A 253 23.92 -0.08 12.37
CA LEU A 253 24.86 -0.27 11.27
C LEU A 253 26.32 -0.05 11.69
N LYS A 254 26.60 0.76 12.72
CA LYS A 254 27.96 0.89 13.28
C LYS A 254 28.46 -0.42 13.87
N GLU A 255 27.60 -1.18 14.54
CA GLU A 255 27.96 -2.52 15.05
C GLU A 255 28.36 -3.48 13.92
N HIS A 256 27.88 -3.23 12.71
CA HIS A 256 28.18 -4.00 11.50
C HIS A 256 29.28 -3.36 10.62
N GLY A 257 30.07 -2.42 11.17
CA GLY A 257 31.23 -1.84 10.51
C GLY A 257 30.94 -0.71 9.51
N TYR A 258 29.75 -0.11 9.58
CA TYR A 258 29.40 1.03 8.74
C TYR A 258 29.63 2.37 9.44
N GLU A 259 30.00 3.37 8.66
CA GLU A 259 29.77 4.77 8.99
C GLU A 259 28.71 5.36 8.06
N GLY A 260 28.11 6.49 8.47
CA GLY A 260 26.99 7.09 7.77
C GLY A 260 27.08 8.61 7.67
N PHE A 261 26.52 9.14 6.59
CA PHE A 261 26.19 10.55 6.43
C PHE A 261 24.69 10.70 6.20
N PHE A 262 24.07 11.67 6.88
CA PHE A 262 22.65 11.97 6.77
C PHE A 262 22.43 13.47 6.69
N SER A 263 21.40 13.84 5.93
CA SER A 263 20.86 15.20 5.94
C SER A 263 19.33 15.13 5.90
N PRO A 264 18.62 15.85 6.77
CA PRO A 264 17.18 16.01 6.68
C PRO A 264 16.81 17.02 5.58
N LYS A 265 15.56 16.98 5.11
CA LYS A 265 15.02 18.02 4.20
C LYS A 265 15.10 19.42 4.83
N SER A 266 15.24 20.44 3.98
CA SER A 266 15.54 21.83 4.39
C SER A 266 14.53 22.42 5.36
N ARG A 267 13.26 21.98 5.33
CA ARG A 267 12.21 22.41 6.27
C ARG A 267 12.57 22.20 7.75
N ALA A 268 13.46 21.25 8.05
CA ALA A 268 13.95 21.00 9.41
C ALA A 268 14.54 22.25 10.10
N ARG A 269 15.03 23.24 9.33
CA ARG A 269 15.68 24.45 9.87
C ARG A 269 14.70 25.47 10.46
N THR A 270 13.45 25.48 9.99
CA THR A 270 12.44 26.48 10.38
C THR A 270 11.37 25.92 11.31
N MET A 271 11.44 24.63 11.63
CA MET A 271 10.48 23.94 12.49
C MET A 271 10.89 23.93 13.95
N SER A 272 9.93 23.64 14.83
CA SER A 272 10.20 23.39 16.25
C SER A 272 11.12 22.18 16.44
N GLU A 273 11.78 22.11 17.59
CA GLU A 273 12.68 20.97 17.90
C GLU A 273 11.94 19.63 17.91
N SER A 274 10.71 19.59 18.40
CA SER A 274 9.85 18.40 18.42
C SER A 274 9.52 17.92 17.00
N ASP A 275 9.16 18.83 16.10
CA ASP A 275 8.77 18.45 14.74
C ASP A 275 9.97 18.09 13.87
N ARG A 276 11.12 18.75 14.11
CA ARG A 276 12.38 18.50 13.40
C ARG A 276 12.84 17.05 13.51
N LYS A 277 12.58 16.39 14.64
CA LYS A 277 12.90 14.97 14.87
C LYS A 277 12.26 14.03 13.85
N HIS A 278 11.06 14.39 13.38
CA HIS A 278 10.25 13.60 12.45
C HIS A 278 10.41 14.07 11.00
N VAL A 279 11.34 15.00 10.73
CA VAL A 279 11.68 15.37 9.35
C VAL A 279 12.55 14.28 8.76
N ASP A 280 12.07 13.73 7.65
CA ASP A 280 12.74 12.73 6.86
C ASP A 280 13.80 13.34 5.92
N GLY A 281 14.77 12.51 5.53
CA GLY A 281 15.86 12.86 4.64
C GLY A 281 16.50 11.66 3.98
N CYS A 282 17.73 11.86 3.50
CA CYS A 282 18.52 10.84 2.82
C CYS A 282 19.76 10.50 3.65
N ALA A 283 20.10 9.22 3.70
CA ALA A 283 21.31 8.71 4.36
C ALA A 283 22.15 7.87 3.40
N ILE A 284 23.47 7.96 3.52
CA ILE A 284 24.42 7.07 2.85
C ILE A 284 25.28 6.42 3.91
N PHE A 285 25.31 5.09 3.95
CA PHE A 285 26.20 4.29 4.76
C PHE A 285 27.24 3.58 3.89
N TYR A 286 28.43 3.38 4.43
CA TYR A 286 29.53 2.71 3.75
C TYR A 286 30.37 1.91 4.75
N LYS A 287 30.86 0.74 4.33
CA LYS A 287 31.75 -0.07 5.18
C LYS A 287 33.12 0.58 5.33
N THR A 288 33.53 0.83 6.56
CA THR A 288 34.80 1.51 6.87
C THR A 288 36.03 0.67 6.56
N GLU A 289 35.86 -0.66 6.48
CA GLU A 289 36.90 -1.61 6.04
C GLU A 289 37.24 -1.45 4.54
N LYS A 290 36.33 -0.89 3.73
CA LYS A 290 36.52 -0.70 2.28
C LYS A 290 36.73 0.75 1.88
N PHE A 291 36.07 1.67 2.58
CA PHE A 291 36.01 3.08 2.19
C PHE A 291 36.42 4.02 3.32
N SER A 292 37.06 5.13 2.95
CA SER A 292 37.29 6.32 3.79
C SER A 292 36.51 7.51 3.24
N LEU A 293 35.84 8.27 4.11
CA LEU A 293 35.12 9.47 3.69
C LEU A 293 36.08 10.63 3.47
N VAL A 294 35.99 11.25 2.29
CA VAL A 294 36.78 12.43 1.92
C VAL A 294 35.93 13.69 2.03
N GLN A 295 34.73 13.69 1.46
CA GLN A 295 33.82 14.84 1.45
C GLN A 295 32.37 14.40 1.54
N LYS A 296 31.52 15.28 2.05
CA LYS A 296 30.07 15.10 2.17
C LYS A 296 29.36 16.37 1.71
N HIS A 297 28.31 16.22 0.93
CA HIS A 297 27.56 17.32 0.35
C HIS A 297 26.07 17.06 0.48
N THR A 298 25.33 18.11 0.84
CA THR A 298 23.87 18.15 0.73
C THR A 298 23.52 19.11 -0.39
N VAL A 299 22.74 18.64 -1.35
CA VAL A 299 22.19 19.47 -2.43
C VAL A 299 20.76 19.81 -2.08
N GLU A 300 20.49 21.09 -1.84
CA GLU A 300 19.15 21.62 -1.61
C GLU A 300 18.56 22.11 -2.93
N PHE A 301 17.56 21.39 -3.45
CA PHE A 301 17.05 21.67 -4.79
C PHE A 301 16.29 23.00 -4.88
N ASN A 302 15.64 23.44 -3.80
CA ASN A 302 15.00 24.75 -3.75
C ASN A 302 16.00 25.91 -3.88
N GLN A 303 17.14 25.85 -3.18
CA GLN A 303 18.19 26.86 -3.27
C GLN A 303 18.82 26.88 -4.67
N LEU A 304 19.06 25.69 -5.23
CA LEU A 304 19.55 25.57 -6.59
C LEU A 304 18.54 26.13 -7.61
N ALA A 305 17.24 25.87 -7.41
CA ALA A 305 16.20 26.41 -8.27
C ALA A 305 16.11 27.93 -8.18
N MET A 306 16.22 28.50 -6.98
CA MET A 306 16.23 29.95 -6.75
C MET A 306 17.44 30.62 -7.39
N ALA A 307 18.62 30.00 -7.34
CA ALA A 307 19.82 30.53 -7.99
C ALA A 307 19.74 30.50 -9.53
N ASN A 308 18.91 29.61 -10.10
CA ASN A 308 18.77 29.39 -11.54
C ASN A 308 17.37 29.77 -12.07
N SER A 309 16.61 30.60 -11.34
CA SER A 309 15.22 30.94 -11.71
C SER A 309 15.09 32.16 -12.62
N GLU A 310 16.20 32.78 -13.03
CA GLU A 310 16.17 34.01 -13.82
C GLU A 310 15.34 33.83 -15.10
N GLY A 311 14.34 34.69 -15.29
CA GLY A 311 13.42 34.66 -16.44
C GLY A 311 12.39 33.53 -16.44
N SER A 312 12.28 32.72 -15.37
CA SER A 312 11.34 31.58 -15.32
C SER A 312 10.43 31.59 -14.09
N GLU A 313 9.20 32.07 -14.27
CA GLU A 313 8.15 31.97 -13.24
C GLU A 313 7.84 30.52 -12.87
N ALA A 314 7.97 29.58 -13.81
CA ALA A 314 7.77 28.16 -13.55
C ALA A 314 8.79 27.61 -12.54
N MET A 315 10.05 28.05 -12.62
CA MET A 315 11.09 27.68 -11.65
C MET A 315 10.75 28.18 -10.25
N LEU A 316 10.31 29.44 -10.12
CA LEU A 316 9.91 30.03 -8.85
C LEU A 316 8.67 29.35 -8.26
N ASN A 317 7.64 29.15 -9.07
CA ASN A 317 6.34 28.71 -8.57
C ASN A 317 6.26 27.20 -8.31
N ARG A 318 6.92 26.38 -9.14
CA ARG A 318 6.75 24.92 -9.11
C ARG A 318 7.94 24.16 -8.55
N VAL A 319 9.16 24.68 -8.71
CA VAL A 319 10.40 23.98 -8.37
C VAL A 319 10.99 24.50 -7.06
N MET A 320 11.13 25.81 -6.89
CA MET A 320 11.66 26.43 -5.67
C MET A 320 10.81 26.11 -4.44
N THR A 321 9.49 25.93 -4.61
CA THR A 321 8.56 25.59 -3.52
C THR A 321 8.71 24.15 -3.00
N LYS A 322 9.58 23.32 -3.59
CA LYS A 322 9.81 21.92 -3.19
C LYS A 322 11.07 21.79 -2.33
N ASP A 323 10.93 21.24 -1.14
CA ASP A 323 12.00 21.08 -0.14
C ASP A 323 12.81 19.77 -0.29
N ASN A 324 12.79 19.16 -1.48
CA ASN A 324 13.53 17.94 -1.75
C ASN A 324 15.05 18.19 -1.70
N ILE A 325 15.78 17.15 -1.32
CA ILE A 325 17.25 17.19 -1.20
C ILE A 325 17.89 15.97 -1.86
N GLY A 326 19.17 16.10 -2.19
CA GLY A 326 20.08 14.99 -2.44
C GLY A 326 21.25 15.02 -1.47
N VAL A 327 21.83 13.87 -1.17
CA VAL A 327 23.11 13.78 -0.45
C VAL A 327 24.13 13.06 -1.32
N ALA A 328 25.38 13.48 -1.22
CA ALA A 328 26.50 12.87 -1.93
C ALA A 328 27.70 12.76 -0.98
N VAL A 329 28.44 11.66 -1.11
CA VAL A 329 29.70 11.44 -0.40
C VAL A 329 30.79 11.12 -1.42
N LEU A 330 31.96 11.71 -1.22
CA LEU A 330 33.18 11.31 -1.91
C LEU A 330 33.89 10.30 -1.02
N LEU A 331 33.98 9.07 -1.50
CA LEU A 331 34.63 7.97 -0.80
C LEU A 331 35.94 7.61 -1.51
N GLU A 332 37.00 7.49 -0.73
CA GLU A 332 38.25 6.89 -1.18
C GLU A 332 38.19 5.39 -0.93
N LEU A 333 38.51 4.60 -1.95
CA LEU A 333 38.63 3.16 -1.84
C LEU A 333 39.99 2.80 -1.24
N ARG A 334 40.02 1.98 -0.19
CA ARG A 334 41.26 1.51 0.40
C ARG A 334 42.05 0.64 -0.58
N LYS A 335 43.34 0.92 -0.72
CA LYS A 335 44.25 0.25 -1.68
C LYS A 335 44.30 -1.26 -1.54
N GLU A 336 44.17 -1.76 -0.31
CA GLU A 336 44.15 -3.20 0.02
C GLU A 336 43.06 -3.97 -0.75
N MET A 337 41.94 -3.31 -1.07
CA MET A 337 40.83 -3.90 -1.84
C MET A 337 41.16 -4.09 -3.32
N MET A 338 42.03 -3.25 -3.89
CA MET A 338 42.50 -3.40 -5.27
C MET A 338 43.49 -4.57 -5.41
N GLU A 339 44.28 -4.85 -4.37
CA GLU A 339 45.30 -5.90 -4.37
C GLU A 339 44.73 -7.32 -4.16
N GLN A 340 43.65 -7.45 -3.38
CA GLN A 340 42.96 -8.75 -3.18
C GLN A 340 42.36 -9.32 -4.47
N SER A 341 41.97 -8.46 -5.42
CA SER A 341 41.52 -8.88 -6.77
C SER A 341 42.63 -9.55 -7.58
N VAL A 342 43.89 -9.13 -7.38
CA VAL A 342 45.06 -9.65 -8.09
C VAL A 342 45.60 -10.94 -7.45
N ARG A 343 45.50 -11.08 -6.12
CA ARG A 343 46.08 -12.22 -5.37
C ARG A 343 45.36 -13.56 -5.55
N LYS A 344 44.13 -13.60 -6.08
CA LYS A 344 43.47 -14.89 -6.44
C LYS A 344 44.15 -15.65 -7.59
N LYS A 345 45.22 -15.10 -8.19
CA LYS A 345 46.11 -15.81 -9.12
C LYS A 345 47.21 -16.67 -8.46
N VAL A 346 47.35 -16.65 -7.13
CA VAL A 346 48.43 -17.41 -6.45
C VAL A 346 47.83 -18.32 -5.37
N LEU A 347 47.13 -19.36 -5.80
CA LEU A 347 47.04 -20.62 -5.05
C LEU A 347 47.26 -21.74 -6.08
N LEU A 348 48.36 -22.46 -5.86
CA LEU A 348 48.82 -23.67 -6.54
C LEU A 348 47.79 -24.80 -6.50
#